data_AF-A0A2D6XCT0-F1
#
_entry.id   AF-A0A2D6XCT0-F1
#
_cell.length_a   1.000
_cell.length_b   1.000
_cell.length_c   1.000
_cell.angle_alpha   90.00
_cell.angle_beta   90.00
_cell.angle_gamma   90.00
#
_symmetry.space_group_name_H-M   'P 1'
#
loop_
_entity.id
_entity.type
_entity.pdbx_description
1 polymer ?
#
loop_
_entity_poly.entity_id
_entity_poly.type
_entity_poly.pdbx_seq_one_letter_code
_entity_poly.pdbx_strand_id
1 'polypeptide(L)'
;MKQTNLRLTEKQEEKLVKYALERVEQLKEDNRERIESDKISWKMYHNHRDDRVDYDGIFSHSNLSIPMTSLVVDHFMARAEDEITGTSPYFKFEAQGAADIEMAEAFDKYFNWKIEDRAGTRERLEESYLHLFIQRALVLKAVYEEDVSTWYDYERNGLFNNETQEFEEIPGEGMIIEGDAQFIPEMNPLSGQTEMRLASEPSFQMIPGVHEFQPLPDGVPTQMVKYKGPRSEVIDSDRFLCPTDAESIDDADILVELYDKDMHWAREMFLDREWITFADFYNMSNKDANPRSPTLKNEERTENLDFDSNENPSIQVLECWIKRDVLGTGQPQEFCIFIDPETKKPIFYEYVAKLTPDNRTPYTVVSIGKDRNKWCG
;
A
#
# COMPACT_ATOMS: atom_id res chain seq x y z
N MET A 1 -4.85 15.53 9.82
CA MET A 1 -5.89 14.58 10.25
C MET A 1 -6.93 14.47 9.17
N LYS A 2 -7.34 13.25 8.80
CA LYS A 2 -8.33 13.04 7.74
C LYS A 2 -9.73 13.44 8.21
N GLN A 3 -10.50 14.02 7.29
CA GLN A 3 -11.92 14.29 7.48
C GLN A 3 -12.73 13.24 6.72
N THR A 4 -13.89 12.86 7.24
CA THR A 4 -14.82 11.94 6.58
C THR A 4 -16.15 12.64 6.27
N ASN A 5 -16.76 12.27 5.15
CA ASN A 5 -18.12 12.68 4.79
C ASN A 5 -19.17 11.72 5.38
N LEU A 6 -18.78 10.48 5.70
CA LEU A 6 -19.64 9.52 6.38
C LEU A 6 -19.70 9.84 7.87
N ARG A 7 -20.74 10.54 8.32
CA ARG A 7 -20.92 10.88 9.74
C ARG A 7 -21.77 9.83 10.44
N LEU A 8 -21.15 9.08 11.34
CA LEU A 8 -21.81 8.08 12.17
C LEU A 8 -21.96 8.59 13.61
N THR A 9 -23.00 8.13 14.30
CA THR A 9 -23.09 8.22 15.77
C THR A 9 -22.32 7.06 16.41
N GLU A 10 -21.91 7.21 17.68
CA GLU A 10 -21.24 6.14 18.45
C GLU A 10 -21.98 4.80 18.35
N LYS A 11 -23.31 4.82 18.51
CA LYS A 11 -24.15 3.60 18.41
C LYS A 11 -24.20 2.99 17.01
N GLN A 12 -24.12 3.81 15.96
CA GLN A 12 -24.09 3.31 14.58
C GLN A 12 -22.72 2.68 14.28
N GLU A 13 -21.65 3.33 14.74
CA GLU A 13 -20.28 2.84 14.61
C GLU A 13 -20.09 1.51 15.33
N GLU A 14 -20.52 1.39 16.59
CA GLU A 14 -20.45 0.12 17.33
C GLU A 14 -21.20 -1.01 16.64
N LYS A 15 -22.40 -0.74 16.12
CA LYS A 15 -23.18 -1.73 15.36
C LYS A 15 -22.48 -2.13 14.06
N LEU A 16 -21.89 -1.17 13.37
CA LEU A 16 -21.17 -1.41 12.12
C LEU A 16 -19.92 -2.26 12.36
N VAL A 17 -19.11 -1.92 13.35
CA VAL A 17 -17.92 -2.68 13.73
C VAL A 17 -18.29 -4.10 14.15
N LYS A 18 -19.32 -4.24 14.99
CA LYS A 18 -19.83 -5.57 15.38
C LYS A 18 -20.26 -6.40 14.17
N TYR A 19 -21.03 -5.80 13.25
CA TYR A 19 -21.44 -6.45 12.01
C TYR A 19 -20.25 -6.88 11.15
N ALA A 20 -19.28 -5.98 10.93
CA ALA A 20 -18.11 -6.25 10.11
C ALA A 20 -17.29 -7.41 10.69
N LEU A 21 -17.02 -7.41 12.00
CA LEU A 21 -16.27 -8.49 12.66
C LEU A 21 -17.02 -9.83 12.63
N GLU A 22 -18.33 -9.84 12.88
CA GLU A 22 -19.14 -11.06 12.77
C GLU A 22 -19.14 -11.61 11.33
N ARG A 23 -19.22 -10.72 10.33
CA ARG A 23 -19.21 -11.12 8.91
C ARG A 23 -17.84 -11.60 8.46
N VAL A 24 -16.75 -11.02 8.96
CA VAL A 24 -15.38 -11.49 8.70
C VAL A 24 -15.21 -12.94 9.15
N GLU A 25 -15.67 -13.30 10.35
CA GLU A 25 -15.57 -14.68 10.83
C GLU A 25 -16.40 -15.65 9.98
N GLN A 26 -17.57 -15.24 9.50
CA GLN A 26 -18.36 -16.03 8.54
C GLN A 26 -17.61 -16.21 7.20
N LEU A 27 -17.00 -15.16 6.69
CA LEU A 27 -16.25 -15.23 5.43
C LEU A 27 -14.99 -16.07 5.54
N LYS A 28 -14.32 -16.10 6.70
CA LYS A 28 -13.20 -17.01 6.96
C LYS A 28 -13.62 -18.48 6.87
N GLU A 29 -14.80 -18.82 7.38
CA GLU A 29 -15.36 -20.17 7.23
C GLU A 29 -15.71 -20.47 5.77
N ASP A 30 -16.42 -19.56 5.11
CA ASP A 30 -16.86 -19.69 3.71
C ASP A 30 -15.68 -19.84 2.73
N ASN A 31 -14.62 -19.06 2.92
CA ASN A 31 -13.43 -19.10 2.07
C ASN A 31 -12.44 -20.21 2.45
N ARG A 32 -12.66 -20.95 3.55
CA ARG A 32 -11.69 -21.94 4.04
C ARG A 32 -11.34 -22.97 2.97
N GLU A 33 -12.34 -23.51 2.27
CA GLU A 33 -12.10 -24.52 1.24
C GLU A 33 -11.25 -23.98 0.08
N ARG A 34 -11.55 -22.75 -0.37
CA ARG A 34 -10.80 -22.06 -1.43
C ARG A 34 -9.34 -21.88 -1.01
N ILE A 35 -9.12 -21.32 0.19
CA ILE A 35 -7.80 -21.03 0.73
C ILE A 35 -6.98 -22.33 0.91
N GLU A 36 -7.55 -23.36 1.54
CA GLU A 36 -6.90 -24.67 1.71
C GLU A 36 -6.54 -25.31 0.37
N SER A 37 -7.45 -25.24 -0.62
CA SER A 37 -7.18 -25.75 -1.97
C SER A 37 -6.03 -25.01 -2.64
N ASP A 38 -5.98 -23.68 -2.54
CA ASP A 38 -4.89 -22.89 -3.11
C ASP A 38 -3.55 -23.22 -2.43
N LYS A 39 -3.54 -23.41 -1.10
CA LYS A 39 -2.36 -23.87 -0.37
C LYS A 39 -1.86 -25.22 -0.85
N ILE A 40 -2.77 -26.16 -1.10
CA ILE A 40 -2.44 -27.48 -1.64
C ILE A 40 -1.88 -27.36 -3.07
N SER A 41 -2.47 -26.52 -3.92
CA SER A 41 -1.97 -26.26 -5.28
C SER A 41 -0.53 -25.73 -5.25
N TRP A 42 -0.24 -24.78 -4.36
CA TRP A 42 1.12 -24.27 -4.16
C TRP A 42 2.11 -25.34 -3.71
N LYS A 43 1.72 -26.22 -2.77
CA LYS A 43 2.56 -27.35 -2.35
C LYS A 43 2.82 -28.32 -3.51
N MET A 44 1.79 -28.61 -4.32
CA MET A 44 1.93 -29.47 -5.50
C MET A 44 2.83 -28.87 -6.57
N TYR A 45 2.73 -27.55 -6.81
CA TYR A 45 3.58 -26.82 -7.75
C TYR A 45 5.05 -26.83 -7.32
N HIS A 46 5.34 -26.57 -6.05
CA HIS A 46 6.70 -26.66 -5.49
C HIS A 46 7.18 -28.10 -5.29
N ASN A 47 6.34 -29.08 -5.60
CA ASN A 47 6.59 -30.51 -5.39
C ASN A 47 6.98 -30.84 -3.94
N HIS A 48 6.41 -30.11 -2.97
CA HIS A 48 6.47 -30.45 -1.57
C HIS A 48 5.66 -31.73 -1.34
N ARG A 49 6.35 -32.79 -0.93
CA ARG A 49 5.78 -34.14 -0.74
C ARG A 49 5.86 -34.58 0.71
N ASP A 50 5.43 -33.71 1.61
CA ASP A 50 5.37 -33.99 3.04
C ASP A 50 4.42 -35.18 3.34
N ASP A 51 3.48 -35.46 2.42
CA ASP A 51 2.60 -36.64 2.40
C ASP A 51 3.34 -37.98 2.23
N ARG A 52 4.63 -37.95 1.86
CA ARG A 52 5.45 -39.16 1.65
C ARG A 52 6.39 -39.46 2.81
N VAL A 53 6.34 -38.65 3.87
CA VAL A 53 7.22 -38.76 5.05
C VAL A 53 6.60 -39.73 6.08
N ASP A 54 6.40 -40.98 5.68
CA ASP A 54 6.03 -42.06 6.62
C ASP A 54 7.19 -43.06 6.76
N TYR A 55 7.60 -43.32 8.01
CA TYR A 55 8.50 -44.42 8.33
C TYR A 55 7.78 -45.73 7.96
N ASP A 56 8.37 -46.52 7.07
CA ASP A 56 7.87 -47.82 6.56
C ASP A 56 6.91 -47.78 5.33
N GLY A 57 6.76 -46.62 4.68
CA GLY A 57 6.01 -46.49 3.42
C GLY A 57 6.77 -46.95 2.16
N ILE A 58 6.06 -47.22 1.05
CA ILE A 58 6.64 -47.53 -0.27
C ILE A 58 7.66 -46.48 -0.77
N PHE A 59 7.56 -45.25 -0.26
CA PHE A 59 8.47 -44.15 -0.57
C PHE A 59 9.84 -44.26 0.13
N SER A 60 9.98 -45.15 1.11
CA SER A 60 11.29 -45.51 1.69
C SER A 60 12.21 -46.21 0.68
N HIS A 61 11.64 -46.86 -0.34
CA HIS A 61 12.38 -47.60 -1.38
C HIS A 61 12.55 -46.81 -2.68
N SER A 62 11.59 -45.96 -3.05
CA SER A 62 11.68 -45.08 -4.22
C SER A 62 10.86 -43.82 -3.99
N ASN A 63 11.54 -42.66 -3.97
CA ASN A 63 10.92 -41.35 -3.78
C ASN A 63 11.10 -40.45 -5.01
N LEU A 64 11.00 -41.02 -6.22
CA LEU A 64 11.04 -40.23 -7.44
C LEU A 64 9.69 -39.50 -7.61
N SER A 65 9.69 -38.18 -7.52
CA SER A 65 8.56 -37.33 -7.89
C SER A 65 8.81 -36.70 -9.25
N ILE A 66 7.89 -36.93 -10.21
CA ILE A 66 7.88 -36.20 -11.48
C ILE A 66 7.04 -34.94 -11.26
N PRO A 67 7.60 -33.73 -11.44
CA PRO A 67 6.90 -32.47 -11.21
C PRO A 67 5.98 -32.13 -12.39
N MET A 68 4.99 -32.97 -12.68
CA MET A 68 4.07 -32.78 -13.81
C MET A 68 3.28 -31.47 -13.70
N THR A 69 2.85 -31.10 -12.49
CA THR A 69 2.11 -29.85 -12.25
C THR A 69 2.96 -28.63 -12.61
N SER A 70 4.19 -28.56 -12.10
CA SER A 70 5.12 -27.46 -12.39
C SER A 70 5.39 -27.36 -13.88
N LEU A 71 5.70 -28.48 -14.56
CA LEU A 71 5.95 -28.50 -16.01
C LEU A 71 4.76 -27.97 -16.83
N VAL A 72 3.53 -28.28 -16.44
CA VAL A 72 2.33 -27.79 -17.14
C VAL A 72 2.10 -26.31 -16.86
N VAL A 73 2.23 -25.88 -15.61
CA VAL A 73 2.09 -24.48 -15.21
C VAL A 73 3.14 -23.62 -15.91
N ASP A 74 4.41 -24.02 -15.87
CA ASP A 74 5.53 -23.31 -16.51
C ASP A 74 5.33 -23.17 -18.02
N HIS A 75 4.78 -24.21 -18.68
CA HIS A 75 4.46 -24.15 -20.10
C HIS A 75 3.39 -23.10 -20.42
N PHE A 76 2.32 -23.04 -19.63
CA PHE A 76 1.25 -22.06 -19.83
C PHE A 76 1.69 -20.65 -19.44
N MET A 77 2.52 -20.51 -18.41
CA MET A 77 3.12 -19.25 -18.01
C MET A 77 3.99 -18.68 -19.12
N ALA A 78 4.94 -19.45 -19.64
CA ALA A 78 5.80 -19.02 -20.74
C ALA A 78 5.00 -18.61 -21.99
N ARG A 79 3.89 -19.30 -22.26
CA ARG A 79 3.00 -18.95 -23.36
C ARG A 79 2.22 -17.65 -23.09
N ALA A 80 1.75 -17.44 -21.87
CA ALA A 80 1.07 -16.20 -21.48
C ALA A 80 2.03 -15.00 -21.54
N GLU A 81 3.27 -15.18 -21.10
CA GLU A 81 4.35 -14.19 -21.26
C GLU A 81 4.55 -13.84 -22.74
N ASP A 82 4.73 -14.83 -23.61
CA ASP A 82 4.93 -14.58 -25.05
C ASP A 82 3.72 -13.90 -25.72
N GLU A 83 2.49 -14.32 -25.39
CA GLU A 83 1.27 -13.83 -26.04
C GLU A 83 0.79 -12.47 -25.51
N ILE A 84 0.98 -12.16 -24.22
CA ILE A 84 0.43 -10.97 -23.57
C ILE A 84 1.50 -9.89 -23.36
N THR A 85 2.64 -10.24 -22.76
CA THR A 85 3.71 -9.28 -22.43
C THR A 85 4.91 -9.36 -23.36
N GLY A 86 4.92 -10.30 -24.31
CA GLY A 86 6.06 -10.58 -25.20
C GLY A 86 6.42 -9.42 -26.11
N THR A 87 5.45 -8.58 -26.47
CA THR A 87 5.68 -7.35 -27.27
C THR A 87 5.42 -6.09 -26.43
N SER A 88 6.43 -5.21 -26.34
CA SER A 88 6.24 -3.85 -25.80
C SER A 88 5.97 -2.86 -26.96
N PRO A 89 4.99 -1.94 -26.81
CA PRO A 89 4.09 -1.79 -25.66
C PRO A 89 2.90 -2.76 -25.72
N TYR A 90 2.49 -3.29 -24.56
CA TYR A 90 1.37 -4.24 -24.44
C TYR A 90 0.01 -3.57 -24.14
N PHE A 91 0.00 -2.24 -24.01
CA PHE A 91 -1.22 -1.42 -24.01
C PHE A 91 -1.00 -0.17 -24.85
N LYS A 92 -2.08 0.42 -25.37
CA LYS A 92 -2.02 1.64 -26.18
C LYS A 92 -3.22 2.53 -25.92
N PHE A 93 -2.98 3.84 -25.89
CA PHE A 93 -4.07 4.82 -25.93
C PHE A 93 -4.48 5.12 -27.38
N GLU A 94 -5.75 4.91 -27.68
CA GLU A 94 -6.33 5.22 -28.99
C GLU A 94 -7.14 6.51 -28.94
N ALA A 95 -6.96 7.37 -29.94
CA ALA A 95 -7.71 8.62 -30.06
C ALA A 95 -9.19 8.32 -30.38
N GLN A 96 -10.10 8.94 -29.64
CA GLN A 96 -11.54 8.82 -29.90
C GLN A 96 -11.98 9.66 -31.11
N GLY A 97 -11.23 10.71 -31.45
CA GLY A 97 -11.48 11.54 -32.63
C GLY A 97 -10.21 12.19 -33.18
N ALA A 98 -10.32 12.85 -34.34
CA ALA A 98 -9.19 13.47 -35.04
C ALA A 98 -8.50 14.60 -34.22
N ALA A 99 -9.21 15.21 -33.27
CA ALA A 99 -8.67 16.24 -32.39
C ALA A 99 -7.78 15.67 -31.27
N ASP A 100 -7.93 14.39 -30.94
CA ASP A 100 -7.27 13.78 -29.77
C ASP A 100 -5.99 13.02 -30.14
N ILE A 101 -5.57 13.04 -31.41
CA ILE A 101 -4.42 12.26 -31.90
C ILE A 101 -3.14 12.65 -31.15
N GLU A 102 -2.85 13.95 -31.05
CA GLU A 102 -1.65 14.44 -30.35
C GLU A 102 -1.71 14.13 -28.84
N MET A 103 -2.89 14.21 -28.23
CA MET A 103 -3.08 13.91 -26.81
C MET A 103 -2.93 12.42 -26.53
N ALA A 104 -3.48 11.56 -27.39
CA ALA A 104 -3.35 10.12 -27.29
C ALA A 104 -1.87 9.70 -27.39
N GLU A 105 -1.11 10.26 -28.34
CA GLU A 105 0.33 10.01 -28.44
C GLU A 105 1.11 10.50 -27.21
N ALA A 106 0.75 11.65 -26.66
CA ALA A 106 1.39 12.18 -25.46
C ALA A 106 1.10 11.30 -24.23
N PHE A 107 -0.15 10.85 -24.06
CA PHE A 107 -0.54 9.92 -23.00
C PHE A 107 0.13 8.58 -23.17
N ASP A 108 0.17 8.04 -24.40
CA ASP A 108 0.84 6.77 -24.69
C ASP A 108 2.32 6.81 -24.27
N LYS A 109 3.05 7.86 -24.64
CA LYS A 109 4.46 8.04 -24.22
C LYS A 109 4.61 8.17 -22.71
N TYR A 110 3.76 8.99 -22.08
CA TYR A 110 3.85 9.23 -20.65
C TYR A 110 3.52 7.98 -19.82
N PHE A 111 2.44 7.28 -20.15
CA PHE A 111 2.01 6.10 -19.41
C PHE A 111 2.91 4.90 -19.65
N ASN A 112 3.44 4.69 -20.87
CA ASN A 112 4.47 3.66 -21.06
C ASN A 112 5.71 3.98 -20.18
N TRP A 113 6.26 5.20 -20.22
CA TRP A 113 7.35 5.57 -19.32
C TRP A 113 7.00 5.40 -17.83
N LYS A 114 5.80 5.79 -17.40
CA LYS A 114 5.41 5.77 -15.99
C LYS A 114 5.10 4.37 -15.47
N ILE A 115 4.38 3.56 -16.24
CA ILE A 115 3.87 2.23 -15.84
C ILE A 115 4.88 1.13 -16.18
N GLU A 116 5.58 1.24 -17.31
CA GLU A 116 6.59 0.27 -17.73
C GLU A 116 7.93 0.57 -17.07
N ASP A 117 8.58 1.70 -17.41
CA ASP A 117 9.96 1.98 -16.98
C ASP A 117 10.08 2.28 -15.48
N ARG A 118 9.08 2.95 -14.89
CA ARG A 118 9.14 3.40 -13.50
C ARG A 118 8.44 2.47 -12.51
N ALA A 119 7.30 1.89 -12.89
CA ALA A 119 6.54 1.02 -11.99
C ALA A 119 6.88 -0.46 -12.15
N GLY A 120 7.53 -0.88 -13.24
CA GLY A 120 7.87 -2.29 -13.49
C GLY A 120 6.63 -3.18 -13.65
N THR A 121 5.54 -2.64 -14.22
CA THR A 121 4.24 -3.33 -14.25
C THR A 121 4.27 -4.63 -15.03
N ARG A 122 5.14 -4.74 -16.04
CA ARG A 122 5.35 -5.97 -16.80
C ARG A 122 5.78 -7.13 -15.90
N GLU A 123 6.86 -6.95 -15.12
CA GLU A 123 7.38 -7.98 -14.22
C GLU A 123 6.29 -8.44 -13.24
N ARG A 124 5.46 -7.50 -12.78
CA ARG A 124 4.34 -7.80 -11.87
C ARG A 124 3.18 -8.54 -12.53
N LEU A 125 2.87 -8.24 -13.78
CA LEU A 125 1.89 -9.01 -14.55
C LEU A 125 2.40 -10.44 -14.79
N GLU A 126 3.70 -10.59 -15.08
CA GLU A 126 4.34 -11.88 -15.26
C GLU A 126 4.32 -12.70 -13.96
N GLU A 127 4.64 -12.08 -12.81
CA GLU A 127 4.43 -12.68 -11.47
C GLU A 127 2.96 -13.11 -11.26
N SER A 128 2.00 -12.30 -11.72
CA SER A 128 0.57 -12.59 -11.55
C SER A 128 0.08 -13.80 -12.36
N TYR A 129 0.73 -14.13 -13.49
CA TYR A 129 0.36 -15.31 -14.28
C TYR A 129 0.56 -16.60 -13.50
N LEU A 130 1.63 -16.66 -12.70
CA LEU A 130 1.90 -17.82 -11.84
C LEU A 130 0.73 -18.07 -10.88
N HIS A 131 0.26 -17.01 -10.22
CA HIS A 131 -0.89 -17.06 -9.32
C HIS A 131 -2.17 -17.49 -10.05
N LEU A 132 -2.40 -16.97 -11.26
CA LEU A 132 -3.58 -17.30 -12.07
C LEU A 132 -3.66 -18.80 -12.44
N PHE A 133 -2.53 -19.45 -12.71
CA PHE A 133 -2.50 -20.86 -13.08
C PHE A 133 -2.45 -21.83 -11.90
N ILE A 134 -1.99 -21.38 -10.72
CA ILE A 134 -1.89 -22.20 -9.51
C ILE A 134 -3.15 -22.09 -8.64
N GLN A 135 -3.71 -20.89 -8.52
CA GLN A 135 -4.83 -20.59 -7.63
C GLN A 135 -6.16 -20.65 -8.39
N ARG A 136 -7.25 -20.84 -7.64
CA ARG A 136 -8.62 -20.82 -8.18
C ARG A 136 -9.04 -19.44 -8.69
N ALA A 137 -8.42 -18.39 -8.18
CA ALA A 137 -8.62 -17.01 -8.61
C ALA A 137 -7.39 -16.15 -8.28
N LEU A 138 -6.94 -15.37 -9.25
CA LEU A 138 -6.00 -14.27 -9.06
C LEU A 138 -6.76 -13.04 -8.58
N VAL A 139 -6.35 -12.49 -7.43
CA VAL A 139 -6.89 -11.24 -6.89
C VAL A 139 -5.84 -10.15 -7.02
N LEU A 140 -6.19 -9.08 -7.73
CA LEU A 140 -5.35 -7.89 -7.90
C LEU A 140 -5.97 -6.69 -7.19
N LYS A 141 -5.14 -5.87 -6.55
CA LYS A 141 -5.55 -4.57 -5.98
C LYS A 141 -4.87 -3.43 -6.71
N ALA A 142 -5.62 -2.38 -7.02
CA ALA A 142 -5.06 -1.09 -7.40
C ALA A 142 -4.71 -0.29 -6.13
N VAL A 143 -3.43 -0.01 -5.93
CA VAL A 143 -2.91 0.77 -4.80
C VAL A 143 -2.20 2.02 -5.30
N TYR A 144 -2.12 3.04 -4.45
CA TYR A 144 -1.26 4.19 -4.69
C TYR A 144 -0.03 4.07 -3.79
N GLU A 145 1.15 3.99 -4.40
CA GLU A 145 2.41 3.80 -3.69
C GLU A 145 3.29 5.05 -3.79
N GLU A 146 3.87 5.42 -2.65
CA GLU A 146 4.92 6.43 -2.54
C GLU A 146 6.17 5.76 -1.97
N ASP A 147 7.16 5.50 -2.82
CA ASP A 147 8.48 5.01 -2.40
C ASP A 147 9.41 6.21 -2.20
N VAL A 148 9.56 6.60 -0.93
CA VAL A 148 10.40 7.71 -0.51
C VAL A 148 11.52 7.18 0.38
N SER A 149 12.76 7.43 -0.04
CA SER A 149 13.94 7.14 0.78
C SER A 149 14.27 8.37 1.59
N THR A 150 14.27 8.25 2.92
CA THR A 150 14.68 9.31 3.85
C THR A 150 16.00 8.95 4.51
N TRP A 151 16.95 9.89 4.55
CA TRP A 151 18.20 9.73 5.28
C TRP A 151 18.68 11.06 5.84
N TYR A 152 19.57 11.00 6.84
CA TYR A 152 20.27 12.17 7.33
C TYR A 152 21.58 12.33 6.55
N ASP A 153 21.69 13.46 5.85
CA ASP A 153 22.88 13.83 5.08
C ASP A 153 23.80 14.67 5.97
N TYR A 154 24.87 14.04 6.47
CA TYR A 154 25.87 14.68 7.33
C TYR A 154 26.96 15.45 6.55
N GLU A 155 26.97 15.36 5.21
CA GLU A 155 27.92 16.09 4.37
C GLU A 155 27.41 17.50 4.01
N ARG A 156 26.11 17.76 4.20
CA ARG A 156 25.51 19.07 3.95
C ARG A 156 25.85 20.05 5.06
N ASN A 157 26.19 21.27 4.65
CA ASN A 157 26.49 22.36 5.56
C ASN A 157 25.24 23.21 5.84
N GLY A 158 25.07 23.60 7.10
CA GLY A 158 24.09 24.60 7.53
C GLY A 158 24.76 25.97 7.71
N LEU A 159 23.98 27.04 7.61
CA LEU A 159 24.47 28.39 7.89
C LEU A 159 24.68 28.56 9.40
N PHE A 160 25.93 28.67 9.81
CA PHE A 160 26.36 28.88 11.18
C PHE A 160 26.65 30.34 11.43
N ASN A 161 26.12 30.89 12.53
CA ASN A 161 26.42 32.24 12.96
C ASN A 161 27.55 32.22 14.00
N ASN A 162 28.69 32.77 13.61
CA ASN A 162 29.91 32.82 14.42
C ASN A 162 29.76 33.70 15.67
N GLU A 163 28.82 34.65 15.70
CA GLU A 163 28.58 35.52 16.86
C GLU A 163 27.72 34.84 17.92
N THR A 164 26.67 34.11 17.50
CA THR A 164 25.75 33.40 18.41
C THR A 164 26.21 31.98 18.74
N GLN A 165 27.14 31.43 17.95
CA GLN A 165 27.61 30.03 18.02
C GLN A 165 26.48 29.01 17.79
N GLU A 166 25.45 29.40 17.04
CA GLU A 166 24.27 28.59 16.72
C GLU A 166 24.03 28.59 15.21
N PHE A 167 23.33 27.57 14.72
CA PHE A 167 22.89 27.53 13.33
C PHE A 167 21.65 28.41 13.14
N GLU A 168 21.62 29.14 12.03
CA GLU A 168 20.50 30.01 11.67
C GLU A 168 19.31 29.16 11.19
N GLU A 169 18.17 29.36 11.86
CA GLU A 169 16.91 28.71 11.55
C GLU A 169 15.86 29.77 11.21
N ILE A 170 15.13 29.53 10.12
CA ILE A 170 14.01 30.38 9.72
C ILE A 170 12.73 29.80 10.33
N PRO A 171 11.96 30.62 11.06
CA PRO A 171 10.66 30.18 11.59
C PRO A 171 9.75 29.65 10.48
N GLY A 172 9.49 28.33 10.50
CA GLY A 172 8.59 27.65 9.58
C GLY A 172 9.21 27.03 8.33
N GLU A 173 10.46 27.38 7.98
CA GLU A 173 11.22 26.73 6.88
C GLU A 173 12.35 25.84 7.38
N GLY A 174 12.83 26.04 8.62
CA GLY A 174 13.91 25.26 9.21
C GLY A 174 15.28 25.87 8.93
N MET A 175 16.33 25.05 9.05
CA MET A 175 17.73 25.48 8.98
C MET A 175 18.11 25.90 7.55
N ILE A 176 18.94 26.93 7.42
CA ILE A 176 19.43 27.38 6.11
C ILE A 176 20.56 26.44 5.64
N ILE A 177 20.30 25.68 4.56
CA ILE A 177 21.22 24.66 4.04
C ILE A 177 21.96 25.16 2.78
N GLU A 178 23.25 24.87 2.69
CA GLU A 178 24.08 25.18 1.53
C GLU A 178 23.56 24.46 0.28
N GLY A 179 23.28 25.21 -0.79
CA GLY A 179 22.79 24.69 -2.08
C GLY A 179 21.27 24.71 -2.25
N ASP A 180 20.50 24.54 -1.17
CA ASP A 180 19.04 24.66 -1.18
C ASP A 180 18.59 26.12 -0.96
N ALA A 181 19.32 26.87 -0.14
CA ALA A 181 19.08 28.28 0.13
C ALA A 181 19.66 29.18 -0.97
N GLN A 182 18.79 29.86 -1.72
CA GLN A 182 19.21 30.82 -2.74
C GLN A 182 19.32 32.23 -2.15
N PHE A 183 20.51 32.84 -2.24
CA PHE A 183 20.73 34.23 -1.84
C PHE A 183 20.74 35.15 -3.07
N ILE A 184 19.96 36.22 -3.01
CA ILE A 184 19.82 37.21 -4.07
C ILE A 184 20.54 38.50 -3.64
N PRO A 185 21.40 39.08 -4.50
CA PRO A 185 21.99 40.38 -4.24
C PRO A 185 20.93 41.48 -4.42
N GLU A 186 20.54 42.14 -3.34
CA GLU A 186 19.60 43.25 -3.36
C GLU A 186 20.28 44.53 -2.88
N MET A 187 20.04 45.66 -3.57
CA MET A 187 20.61 46.94 -3.18
C MET A 187 19.75 47.57 -2.09
N ASN A 188 20.29 47.70 -0.88
CA ASN A 188 19.55 48.30 0.21
C ASN A 188 19.27 49.78 -0.08
N PRO A 189 17.99 50.22 -0.14
CA PRO A 189 17.62 51.57 -0.54
C PRO A 189 18.05 52.66 0.44
N LEU A 190 18.46 52.31 1.67
CA LEU A 190 18.95 53.24 2.69
C LEU A 190 20.47 53.39 2.72
N SER A 191 21.22 52.32 2.48
CA SER A 191 22.69 52.31 2.57
C SER A 191 23.40 52.37 1.21
N GLY A 192 22.70 52.05 0.12
CA GLY A 192 23.26 51.95 -1.23
C GLY A 192 24.25 50.80 -1.42
N GLN A 193 24.37 49.90 -0.44
CA GLN A 193 25.24 48.73 -0.50
C GLN A 193 24.44 47.50 -0.95
N THR A 194 25.11 46.61 -1.68
CA THR A 194 24.54 45.32 -2.10
C THR A 194 24.58 44.36 -0.92
N GLU A 195 23.41 43.91 -0.49
CA GLU A 195 23.24 42.92 0.58
C GLU A 195 22.81 41.59 -0.03
N MET A 196 23.38 40.48 0.47
CA MET A 196 22.94 39.14 0.09
C MET A 196 21.76 38.75 0.98
N ARG A 197 20.56 38.76 0.43
CA ARG A 197 19.32 38.42 1.15
C ARG A 197 18.83 37.06 0.71
N LEU A 198 18.22 36.33 1.63
CA LEU A 198 17.64 35.04 1.29
C LEU A 198 16.40 35.23 0.41
N ALA A 199 16.25 34.41 -0.63
CA ALA A 199 15.13 34.49 -1.57
C ALA A 199 13.78 34.14 -0.93
N SER A 200 13.76 33.17 -0.01
CA SER A 200 12.53 32.74 0.67
C SER A 200 12.10 33.71 1.76
N GLU A 201 13.07 34.26 2.51
CA GLU A 201 12.84 35.24 3.57
C GLU A 201 13.71 36.51 3.35
N PRO A 202 13.20 37.54 2.67
CA PRO A 202 13.95 38.75 2.32
C PRO A 202 14.35 39.62 3.52
N SER A 203 13.86 39.30 4.73
CA SER A 203 14.30 39.94 5.98
C SER A 203 15.61 39.38 6.51
N PHE A 204 16.01 38.17 6.09
CA PHE A 204 17.27 37.56 6.47
C PHE A 204 18.41 38.02 5.56
N GLN A 205 19.47 38.55 6.18
CA GLN A 205 20.66 39.03 5.50
C GLN A 205 21.86 38.15 5.85
N MET A 206 22.52 37.60 4.83
CA MET A 206 23.81 36.95 5.00
C MET A 206 24.90 38.00 5.11
N ILE A 207 25.49 38.11 6.31
CA ILE A 207 26.61 39.02 6.59
C ILE A 207 27.93 38.24 6.48
N PRO A 208 28.81 38.56 5.49
CA PRO A 208 30.10 37.90 5.33
C PRO A 208 30.99 38.05 6.58
N GLY A 209 31.55 36.94 7.06
CA GLY A 209 32.41 36.90 8.26
C GLY A 209 31.66 36.69 9.58
N VAL A 210 30.37 37.00 9.63
CA VAL A 210 29.47 36.61 10.74
C VAL A 210 28.83 35.27 10.46
N HIS A 211 28.42 35.03 9.21
CA HIS A 211 27.81 33.77 8.79
C HIS A 211 28.78 32.94 7.95
N GLU A 212 28.87 31.66 8.26
CA GLU A 212 29.72 30.68 7.57
C GLU A 212 28.98 29.35 7.47
N PHE A 213 29.16 28.62 6.37
CA PHE A 213 28.58 27.30 6.23
C PHE A 213 29.46 26.26 6.96
N GLN A 214 28.87 25.53 7.90
CA GLN A 214 29.55 24.48 8.66
C GLN A 214 28.74 23.16 8.62
N PRO A 215 29.40 22.00 8.74
CA PRO A 215 28.72 20.71 8.72
C PRO A 215 27.76 20.61 9.92
N LEU A 216 26.51 20.24 9.63
CA LEU A 216 25.47 20.08 10.65
C LEU A 216 25.72 18.80 11.46
N PRO A 217 25.88 18.87 12.79
CA PRO A 217 26.18 17.69 13.61
C PRO A 217 25.04 16.67 13.63
N ASP A 218 23.79 17.12 13.49
CA ASP A 218 22.61 16.25 13.47
C ASP A 218 22.22 15.78 12.05
N GLY A 219 22.91 16.28 11.02
CA GLY A 219 22.65 15.98 9.61
C GLY A 219 21.35 16.63 9.09
N VAL A 220 21.27 16.78 7.77
CA VAL A 220 20.08 17.35 7.11
C VAL A 220 19.11 16.23 6.74
N PRO A 221 17.84 16.27 7.20
CA PRO A 221 16.84 15.30 6.78
C PRO A 221 16.58 15.48 5.28
N THR A 222 17.02 14.52 4.49
CA THR A 222 16.91 14.52 3.03
C THR A 222 15.96 13.41 2.60
N GLN A 223 15.13 13.70 1.61
CA GLN A 223 14.20 12.73 1.02
C GLN A 223 14.38 12.65 -0.50
N MET A 224 14.33 11.44 -1.04
CA MET A 224 14.29 11.19 -2.48
C MET A 224 13.08 10.32 -2.81
N VAL A 225 12.22 10.83 -3.67
CA VAL A 225 11.06 10.10 -4.20
C VAL A 225 11.54 9.21 -5.35
N LYS A 226 11.63 7.90 -5.11
CA LYS A 226 12.00 6.91 -6.13
C LYS A 226 10.82 6.63 -7.06
N TYR A 227 9.64 6.42 -6.48
CA TYR A 227 8.41 6.18 -7.20
C TYR A 227 7.23 6.84 -6.49
N LYS A 228 6.29 7.33 -7.30
CA LYS A 228 5.02 7.88 -6.83
C LYS A 228 3.98 7.68 -7.90
N GLY A 229 2.98 6.85 -7.66
CA GLY A 229 1.98 6.54 -8.67
C GLY A 229 1.10 5.32 -8.35
N PRO A 230 0.15 5.00 -9.25
CA PRO A 230 -0.66 3.81 -9.13
C PRO A 230 0.18 2.55 -9.35
N ARG A 231 -0.13 1.49 -8.62
CA ARG A 231 0.49 0.18 -8.77
C ARG A 231 -0.58 -0.91 -8.63
N SER A 232 -0.36 -2.04 -9.29
CA SER A 232 -1.15 -3.24 -9.08
C SER A 232 -0.38 -4.22 -8.19
N GLU A 233 -1.04 -4.70 -7.14
CA GLU A 233 -0.48 -5.70 -6.22
C GLU A 233 -1.31 -6.99 -6.28
N VAL A 234 -0.61 -8.12 -6.30
CA VAL A 234 -1.22 -9.44 -6.13
C VAL A 234 -1.53 -9.64 -4.65
N ILE A 235 -2.76 -10.05 -4.35
CA ILE A 235 -3.20 -10.34 -2.99
C ILE A 235 -3.18 -11.83 -2.77
N ASP A 236 -2.57 -12.24 -1.66
CA ASP A 236 -2.54 -13.63 -1.25
C ASP A 236 -3.96 -14.14 -0.96
N SER A 237 -4.19 -15.41 -1.31
CA SER A 237 -5.52 -16.03 -1.21
C SER A 237 -6.08 -16.03 0.22
N ASP A 238 -5.22 -16.16 1.23
CA ASP A 238 -5.57 -16.17 2.66
C ASP A 238 -5.86 -14.77 3.24
N ARG A 239 -5.43 -13.71 2.55
CA ARG A 239 -5.69 -12.32 2.93
C ARG A 239 -7.00 -11.78 2.40
N PHE A 240 -7.50 -12.31 1.28
CA PHE A 240 -8.72 -11.83 0.64
C PHE A 240 -9.93 -12.69 1.02
N LEU A 241 -10.98 -12.05 1.51
CA LEU A 241 -12.24 -12.70 1.88
C LEU A 241 -13.40 -12.06 1.11
N CYS A 242 -14.11 -12.89 0.36
CA CYS A 242 -15.30 -12.49 -0.40
C CYS A 242 -16.33 -13.63 -0.33
N PRO A 243 -17.64 -13.31 -0.21
CA PRO A 243 -18.70 -14.32 -0.25
C PRO A 243 -18.57 -15.20 -1.49
N THR A 244 -18.56 -16.52 -1.32
CA THR A 244 -18.38 -17.47 -2.45
C THR A 244 -19.63 -17.62 -3.31
N ASP A 245 -20.79 -17.17 -2.80
CA ASP A 245 -22.09 -17.17 -3.47
C ASP A 245 -22.30 -15.98 -4.42
N ALA A 246 -21.42 -14.97 -4.38
CA ALA A 246 -21.46 -13.84 -5.27
C ALA A 246 -20.97 -14.20 -6.69
N GLU A 247 -21.69 -13.75 -7.72
CA GLU A 247 -21.30 -13.97 -9.12
C GLU A 247 -20.08 -13.13 -9.51
N SER A 248 -19.98 -11.93 -8.96
CA SER A 248 -18.89 -10.99 -9.12
C SER A 248 -18.51 -10.39 -7.78
N ILE A 249 -17.25 -9.99 -7.62
CA ILE A 249 -16.78 -9.27 -6.42
C ILE A 249 -17.53 -7.94 -6.22
N ASP A 250 -17.96 -7.30 -7.31
CA ASP A 250 -18.71 -6.03 -7.26
C ASP A 250 -20.13 -6.20 -6.73
N ASP A 251 -20.68 -7.42 -6.81
CA ASP A 251 -22.04 -7.73 -6.35
C ASP A 251 -22.05 -8.22 -4.89
N ALA A 252 -20.87 -8.43 -4.29
CA ALA A 252 -20.75 -8.92 -2.93
C ALA A 252 -21.28 -7.90 -1.90
N ASP A 253 -21.85 -8.40 -0.80
CA ASP A 253 -22.32 -7.56 0.31
C ASP A 253 -21.16 -6.93 1.10
N ILE A 254 -20.05 -7.67 1.17
CA ILE A 254 -18.82 -7.26 1.82
C ILE A 254 -17.60 -7.89 1.14
N LEU A 255 -16.51 -7.12 1.00
CA LEU A 255 -15.18 -7.63 0.68
C LEU A 255 -14.25 -7.27 1.82
N VAL A 256 -13.34 -8.18 2.21
CA VAL A 256 -12.38 -7.91 3.26
C VAL A 256 -10.98 -8.30 2.82
N GLU A 257 -10.03 -7.40 3.01
CA GLU A 257 -8.61 -7.72 2.97
C GLU A 257 -8.02 -7.64 4.38
N LEU A 258 -7.23 -8.65 4.75
CA LEU A 258 -6.46 -8.68 5.99
C LEU A 258 -5.00 -8.40 5.69
N TYR A 259 -4.42 -7.42 6.36
CA TYR A 259 -3.00 -7.12 6.25
C TYR A 259 -2.49 -6.33 7.44
N ASP A 260 -1.16 -6.28 7.58
CA ASP A 260 -0.51 -5.54 8.64
C ASP A 260 -0.06 -4.16 8.14
N LYS A 261 -0.18 -3.15 9.01
CA LYS A 261 0.34 -1.78 8.80
C LYS A 261 1.10 -1.33 10.03
N ASP A 262 1.94 -0.33 9.85
CA ASP A 262 2.60 0.33 10.96
C ASP A 262 1.67 1.31 11.68
N MET A 263 2.00 1.61 12.94
CA MET A 263 1.30 2.60 13.72
C MET A 263 1.39 4.01 13.12
N HIS A 264 2.44 4.29 12.35
CA HIS A 264 2.58 5.55 11.63
C HIS A 264 1.43 5.73 10.61
N TRP A 265 1.18 4.73 9.75
CA TRP A 265 0.02 4.73 8.86
C TRP A 265 -1.29 4.89 9.64
N ALA A 266 -1.44 4.19 10.76
CA ALA A 266 -2.63 4.30 11.60
C ALA A 266 -2.85 5.73 12.09
N ARG A 267 -1.78 6.42 12.52
CA ARG A 267 -1.81 7.81 12.97
C ARG A 267 -2.24 8.79 11.89
N GLU A 268 -1.77 8.59 10.66
CA GLU A 268 -2.14 9.44 9.53
C GLU A 268 -3.60 9.23 9.09
N MET A 269 -4.06 7.98 9.17
CA MET A 269 -5.40 7.58 8.75
C MET A 269 -6.47 7.80 9.81
N PHE A 270 -6.10 7.84 11.09
CA PHE A 270 -7.04 7.83 12.20
C PHE A 270 -8.03 9.00 12.12
N LEU A 271 -9.31 8.67 12.25
CA LEU A 271 -10.37 9.65 12.38
C LEU A 271 -10.59 9.93 13.87
N ASP A 272 -10.19 11.11 14.33
CA ASP A 272 -10.52 11.57 15.68
C ASP A 272 -12.02 11.83 15.82
N ARG A 273 -12.60 11.29 16.89
CA ARG A 273 -14.03 11.35 17.19
C ARG A 273 -14.22 11.83 18.63
N GLU A 274 -15.42 12.29 18.96
CA GLU A 274 -15.74 12.76 20.32
C GLU A 274 -15.57 11.67 21.40
N TRP A 275 -15.73 10.40 21.03
CA TRP A 275 -15.66 9.24 21.93
C TRP A 275 -14.35 8.45 21.82
N ILE A 276 -13.48 8.75 20.86
CA ILE A 276 -12.17 8.08 20.73
C ILE A 276 -11.16 8.98 20.04
N THR A 277 -10.03 9.21 20.68
CA THR A 277 -8.88 9.91 20.11
C THR A 277 -7.79 8.92 19.69
N PHE A 278 -6.88 9.35 18.81
CA PHE A 278 -5.72 8.54 18.47
C PHE A 278 -4.87 8.16 19.70
N ALA A 279 -4.77 9.05 20.70
CA ALA A 279 -4.04 8.76 21.93
C ALA A 279 -4.67 7.60 22.73
N ASP A 280 -6.01 7.54 22.77
CA ASP A 280 -6.73 6.43 23.40
C ASP A 280 -6.49 5.13 22.64
N PHE A 281 -6.57 5.18 21.30
CA PHE A 281 -6.29 4.03 20.43
C PHE A 281 -4.86 3.51 20.61
N TYR A 282 -3.86 4.39 20.60
CA TYR A 282 -2.45 4.04 20.78
C TYR A 282 -2.20 3.36 22.13
N ASN A 283 -2.87 3.81 23.20
CA ASN A 283 -2.75 3.19 24.51
C ASN A 283 -3.43 1.81 24.62
N MET A 284 -4.44 1.54 23.79
CA MET A 284 -5.11 0.23 23.71
C MET A 284 -4.34 -0.76 22.83
N SER A 285 -3.59 -0.27 21.84
CA SER A 285 -2.83 -1.09 20.91
C SER A 285 -1.63 -1.76 21.59
N ASN A 286 -1.36 -3.01 21.22
CA ASN A 286 -0.13 -3.68 21.63
C ASN A 286 1.09 -3.02 20.93
N LYS A 287 2.23 -2.96 21.61
CA LYS A 287 3.46 -2.28 21.16
C LYS A 287 4.51 -3.31 20.75
N ASP A 288 4.17 -4.08 19.74
CA ASP A 288 5.03 -5.10 19.13
C ASP A 288 5.07 -4.86 17.62
N ALA A 289 6.27 -4.92 17.03
CA ALA A 289 6.51 -4.80 15.59
C ALA A 289 6.37 -6.13 14.83
N ASN A 290 6.25 -7.24 15.54
CA ASN A 290 6.05 -8.53 14.90
C ASN A 290 4.73 -8.57 14.09
N PRO A 291 4.70 -9.28 12.94
CA PRO A 291 3.48 -9.42 12.14
C PRO A 291 2.32 -10.00 12.95
N ARG A 292 1.11 -9.51 12.70
CA ARG A 292 -0.10 -9.86 13.48
C ARG A 292 -1.10 -10.68 12.69
N SER A 293 -1.14 -10.48 11.38
CA SER A 293 -2.06 -11.22 10.53
C SER A 293 -1.66 -12.69 10.41
N PRO A 294 -2.59 -13.64 10.58
CA PRO A 294 -2.33 -15.08 10.45
C PRO A 294 -2.26 -15.48 8.96
N THR A 295 -1.27 -14.96 8.26
CA THR A 295 -1.02 -15.24 6.84
C THR A 295 0.19 -16.16 6.71
N LEU A 296 0.20 -17.02 5.69
CA LEU A 296 1.34 -17.92 5.44
C LEU A 296 2.66 -17.17 5.32
N LYS A 297 2.63 -16.02 4.63
CA LYS A 297 3.81 -15.17 4.45
C LYS A 297 4.39 -14.66 5.78
N ASN A 298 3.52 -14.38 6.74
CA ASN A 298 3.94 -13.99 8.08
C ASN A 298 4.45 -15.19 8.90
N GLU A 299 3.83 -16.36 8.76
CA GLU A 299 4.27 -17.60 9.43
C GLU A 299 5.65 -18.07 8.96
N GLU A 300 5.97 -17.87 7.69
CA GLU A 300 7.25 -18.25 7.07
C GLU A 300 8.36 -17.21 7.25
N ARG A 301 8.05 -16.03 7.83
CA ARG A 301 9.02 -14.95 8.00
C ARG A 301 10.06 -15.33 9.06
N THR A 302 11.33 -15.29 8.67
CA THR A 302 12.48 -15.63 9.53
C THR A 302 13.18 -14.40 10.11
N GLU A 303 12.81 -13.21 9.63
CA GLU A 303 13.40 -11.94 10.05
C GLU A 303 12.85 -11.49 11.41
N ASN A 304 13.74 -11.07 12.30
CA ASN A 304 13.37 -10.50 13.58
C ASN A 304 13.32 -8.96 13.48
N LEU A 305 12.15 -8.38 13.78
CA LEU A 305 11.89 -6.93 13.74
C LEU A 305 12.01 -6.24 15.11
N ASP A 306 12.67 -6.87 16.09
CA ASP A 306 12.84 -6.31 17.43
C ASP A 306 13.49 -4.92 17.44
N PHE A 307 14.31 -4.59 16.42
CA PHE A 307 14.89 -3.26 16.26
C PHE A 307 13.84 -2.15 16.05
N ASP A 308 12.68 -2.47 15.45
CA ASP A 308 11.62 -1.52 15.11
C ASP A 308 10.51 -1.44 16.19
N SER A 309 10.54 -2.35 17.17
CA SER A 309 9.46 -2.63 18.14
C SER A 309 8.95 -1.43 18.94
N ASN A 310 9.82 -0.46 19.26
CA ASN A 310 9.44 0.70 20.09
C ASN A 310 9.00 1.93 19.29
N GLU A 311 9.46 2.07 18.03
CA GLU A 311 9.21 3.27 17.24
C GLU A 311 8.00 3.10 16.30
N ASN A 312 7.79 1.89 15.75
CA ASN A 312 6.69 1.60 14.82
C ASN A 312 6.09 0.21 15.04
N PRO A 313 5.21 0.03 16.04
CA PRO A 313 4.54 -1.24 16.23
C PRO A 313 3.62 -1.57 15.04
N SER A 314 3.53 -2.86 14.74
CA SER A 314 2.68 -3.40 13.68
C SER A 314 1.27 -3.58 14.22
N ILE A 315 0.27 -3.22 13.41
CA ILE A 315 -1.15 -3.40 13.69
C ILE A 315 -1.79 -4.23 12.60
N GLN A 316 -2.70 -5.11 12.99
CA GLN A 316 -3.55 -5.79 12.02
C GLN A 316 -4.65 -4.82 11.56
N VAL A 317 -4.90 -4.79 10.26
CA VAL A 317 -5.95 -3.97 9.65
C VAL A 317 -6.86 -4.87 8.84
N LEU A 318 -8.15 -4.76 9.12
CA LEU A 318 -9.22 -5.27 8.27
C LEU A 318 -9.72 -4.13 7.40
N GLU A 319 -9.45 -4.19 6.10
CA GLU A 319 -10.04 -3.29 5.12
C GLU A 319 -11.34 -3.89 4.60
N CYS A 320 -12.47 -3.36 5.05
CA CYS A 320 -13.79 -3.88 4.71
C CYS A 320 -14.53 -2.92 3.77
N TRP A 321 -14.86 -3.39 2.58
CA TRP A 321 -15.74 -2.69 1.61
C TRP A 321 -17.15 -3.22 1.78
N ILE A 322 -18.09 -2.38 2.19
CA ILE A 322 -19.43 -2.82 2.64
C ILE A 322 -20.52 -2.09 1.87
N LYS A 323 -21.56 -2.85 1.49
CA LYS A 323 -22.80 -2.32 0.93
C LYS A 323 -23.97 -2.53 1.89
N ARG A 324 -24.35 -1.50 2.67
CA ARG A 324 -25.39 -1.61 3.70
C ARG A 324 -26.03 -0.28 4.09
N ASP A 325 -27.28 -0.31 4.55
CA ASP A 325 -27.96 0.87 5.12
C ASP A 325 -27.53 1.05 6.59
N VAL A 326 -26.51 1.89 6.82
CA VAL A 326 -26.01 2.20 8.17
C VAL A 326 -26.69 3.44 8.73
N LEU A 327 -27.17 4.32 7.85
CA LEU A 327 -27.81 5.58 8.22
C LEU A 327 -29.31 5.41 8.56
N GLY A 328 -29.92 4.28 8.21
CA GLY A 328 -31.34 4.00 8.44
C GLY A 328 -32.24 4.76 7.45
N THR A 329 -31.73 5.00 6.23
CA THR A 329 -32.41 5.76 5.17
C THR A 329 -33.33 4.89 4.32
N GLY A 330 -33.25 3.57 4.45
CA GLY A 330 -33.96 2.59 3.64
C GLY A 330 -33.24 2.21 2.34
N GLN A 331 -32.12 2.85 2.01
CA GLN A 331 -31.26 2.51 0.86
C GLN A 331 -29.88 2.06 1.36
N PRO A 332 -29.22 1.08 0.72
CA PRO A 332 -27.86 0.71 1.09
C PRO A 332 -26.86 1.80 0.66
N GLN A 333 -25.86 2.07 1.51
CA GLN A 333 -24.69 2.88 1.18
C GLN A 333 -23.49 1.97 0.88
N GLU A 334 -22.61 2.42 -0.01
CA GLU A 334 -21.32 1.78 -0.29
C GLU A 334 -20.21 2.59 0.37
N PHE A 335 -19.46 1.97 1.29
CA PHE A 335 -18.37 2.61 2.03
C PHE A 335 -17.27 1.61 2.37
N CYS A 336 -16.07 2.13 2.64
CA CYS A 336 -14.95 1.36 3.15
C CYS A 336 -14.74 1.71 4.63
N ILE A 337 -14.41 0.71 5.45
CA ILE A 337 -14.03 0.87 6.85
C ILE A 337 -12.75 0.08 7.13
N PHE A 338 -11.79 0.73 7.79
CA PHE A 338 -10.57 0.11 8.30
C PHE A 338 -10.77 -0.17 9.79
N ILE A 339 -10.62 -1.42 10.20
CA ILE A 339 -10.85 -1.86 11.59
C ILE A 339 -9.60 -2.55 12.09
N ASP A 340 -9.16 -2.19 13.30
CA ASP A 340 -8.21 -3.01 14.05
C ASP A 340 -9.01 -4.10 14.80
N PRO A 341 -8.83 -5.39 14.45
CA PRO A 341 -9.59 -6.47 15.08
C PRO A 341 -9.21 -6.72 16.53
N GLU A 342 -8.01 -6.31 16.98
CA GLU A 342 -7.56 -6.52 18.36
C GLU A 342 -8.23 -5.54 19.31
N THR A 343 -8.15 -4.25 19.00
CA THR A 343 -8.83 -3.21 19.79
C THR A 343 -10.32 -3.16 19.49
N LYS A 344 -10.78 -3.76 18.39
CA LYS A 344 -12.15 -3.69 17.87
C LYS A 344 -12.58 -2.25 17.65
N LYS A 345 -11.65 -1.40 17.23
CA LYS A 345 -11.89 0.02 16.96
C LYS A 345 -11.70 0.33 15.47
N PRO A 346 -12.57 1.17 14.89
CA PRO A 346 -12.40 1.60 13.52
C PRO A 346 -11.34 2.69 13.44
N ILE A 347 -10.37 2.52 12.56
CA ILE A 347 -9.32 3.51 12.29
C ILE A 347 -9.89 4.62 11.42
N PHE A 348 -10.55 4.27 10.32
CA PHE A 348 -11.09 5.21 9.34
C PHE A 348 -12.28 4.63 8.60
N TYR A 349 -13.18 5.47 8.11
CA TYR A 349 -14.26 5.07 7.19
C TYR A 349 -14.69 6.22 6.27
N GLU A 350 -15.09 5.90 5.05
CA GLU A 350 -15.55 6.87 4.05
C GLU A 350 -16.34 6.18 2.92
N TYR A 351 -17.19 6.93 2.21
CA TYR A 351 -17.92 6.45 1.03
C TYR A 351 -16.98 6.00 -0.10
N VAL A 352 -17.35 4.93 -0.81
CA VAL A 352 -16.61 4.41 -1.97
C VAL A 352 -16.41 5.49 -3.03
N ALA A 353 -17.45 6.30 -3.29
CA ALA A 353 -17.43 7.42 -4.23
C ALA A 353 -16.41 8.52 -3.92
N LYS A 354 -15.87 8.56 -2.70
CA LYS A 354 -14.83 9.50 -2.28
C LYS A 354 -13.45 8.88 -2.25
N LEU A 355 -13.36 7.55 -2.20
CA LEU A 355 -12.12 6.80 -2.17
C LEU A 355 -11.65 6.37 -3.56
N THR A 356 -12.60 6.09 -4.45
CA THR A 356 -12.33 5.53 -5.79
C THR A 356 -12.93 6.41 -6.87
N PRO A 357 -12.22 6.64 -7.99
CA PRO A 357 -12.68 7.54 -9.05
C PRO A 357 -13.85 6.97 -9.86
N ASP A 358 -13.97 5.65 -9.92
CA ASP A 358 -14.96 4.89 -10.69
C ASP A 358 -16.12 4.37 -9.83
N ASN A 359 -16.11 4.67 -8.52
CA ASN A 359 -17.07 4.18 -7.54
C ASN A 359 -17.16 2.64 -7.52
N ARG A 360 -16.02 1.96 -7.70
CA ARG A 360 -15.91 0.50 -7.58
C ARG A 360 -14.92 0.15 -6.49
N THR A 361 -14.90 -1.11 -6.10
CA THR A 361 -13.87 -1.60 -5.18
C THR A 361 -12.52 -1.64 -5.91
N PRO A 362 -11.38 -1.43 -5.22
CA PRO A 362 -10.07 -1.40 -5.86
C PRO A 362 -9.57 -2.80 -6.27
N TYR A 363 -10.43 -3.82 -6.19
CA TYR A 363 -10.08 -5.20 -6.47
C TYR A 363 -10.50 -5.60 -7.87
N THR A 364 -9.71 -6.44 -8.51
CA THR A 364 -10.04 -7.10 -9.76
C THR A 364 -9.71 -8.58 -9.61
N VAL A 365 -10.65 -9.44 -9.97
CA VAL A 365 -10.45 -10.89 -9.92
C VAL A 365 -10.45 -11.49 -11.31
N VAL A 366 -9.46 -12.34 -11.56
CA VAL A 366 -9.35 -13.14 -12.79
C VAL A 366 -9.30 -14.62 -12.38
N SER A 367 -10.15 -15.45 -12.97
CA SER A 367 -10.22 -16.89 -12.69
C SER A 367 -10.32 -17.69 -13.98
N ILE A 368 -9.55 -18.77 -14.07
CA ILE A 368 -9.62 -19.73 -15.18
C ILE A 368 -10.63 -20.81 -14.79
N GLY A 369 -11.66 -21.02 -15.62
CA GLY A 369 -12.65 -22.07 -15.36
C GLY A 369 -13.68 -21.70 -14.28
N LYS A 370 -14.00 -20.39 -14.17
CA LYS A 370 -15.03 -19.83 -13.29
C LYS A 370 -16.28 -20.72 -13.18
N ASP A 371 -16.60 -21.13 -11.96
CA ASP A 371 -17.84 -21.83 -11.66
C ASP A 371 -19.04 -20.95 -12.03
N ARG A 372 -20.13 -21.57 -12.52
CA ARG A 372 -21.33 -20.81 -12.89
C ARG A 372 -21.88 -20.06 -11.66
N ASN A 373 -22.08 -18.75 -11.82
CA ASN A 373 -22.57 -17.83 -10.79
C ASN A 373 -21.64 -17.67 -9.57
N LYS A 374 -20.34 -17.93 -9.70
CA LYS A 374 -19.35 -17.67 -8.63
C LYS A 374 -18.19 -16.86 -9.16
N TRP A 375 -17.65 -15.94 -8.37
CA TRP A 375 -16.52 -15.11 -8.78
C TRP A 375 -15.18 -15.88 -8.90
N CYS A 376 -15.06 -17.07 -8.29
CA CYS A 376 -13.90 -17.95 -8.34
C CYS A 376 -14.23 -19.35 -8.90
N GLY A 377 -13.22 -20.12 -9.32
CA GLY A 377 -13.34 -21.49 -9.84
C GLY A 377 -12.31 -22.44 -9.22
#